data_AF-A0A1A8PV06-F1
#
_entry.id   AF-A0A1A8PV06-F1
#
_cell.length_a   1.000
_cell.length_b   1.000
_cell.length_c   1.000
_cell.angle_alpha   90.00
_cell.angle_beta   90.00
_cell.angle_gamma   90.00
#
_symmetry.space_group_name_H-M   'P 1'
#
loop_
_entity.id
_entity.type
_entity.pdbx_description
1 polymer ?
#
loop_
_entity_poly.entity_id
_entity_poly.type
_entity_poly.pdbx_seq_one_letter_code
_entity_poly.pdbx_strand_id
1 'polypeptide(L)' 'LETCEKQKLMQISKRDEGTYSFVFYMKSDRTKQRKFESALFKGWFIHIVNTDMVEMGETDRGGDSSF' A
#
# COMPACT_ATOMS: atom_id res chain seq x y z
N LEU A 1 -2.73 -21.17 -1.72
CA LEU A 1 -4.19 -20.94 -1.76
C LEU A 1 -4.47 -19.68 -0.97
N GLU A 2 -4.72 -18.55 -1.65
CA GLU A 2 -5.25 -17.38 -0.96
C GLU A 2 -6.73 -17.61 -0.69
N THR A 3 -7.08 -17.85 0.57
CA THR A 3 -8.46 -17.99 1.01
C THR A 3 -9.01 -16.61 1.35
N CYS A 4 -9.88 -16.08 0.49
CA CYS A 4 -10.61 -14.84 0.76
C CYS A 4 -11.69 -15.12 1.82
N GLU A 5 -11.35 -14.91 3.10
CA GLU A 5 -12.23 -15.17 4.25
C GLU A 5 -13.29 -14.08 4.46
N LYS A 6 -14.14 -13.84 3.44
CA LYS A 6 -15.17 -12.79 3.44
C LYS A 6 -16.08 -12.81 4.68
N GLN A 7 -16.40 -14.00 5.18
CA GLN A 7 -17.24 -14.15 6.37
C GLN A 7 -16.58 -13.58 7.63
N LYS A 8 -15.26 -13.70 7.79
CA LYS A 8 -14.52 -13.09 8.90
C LYS A 8 -14.51 -11.56 8.80
N LEU A 9 -14.40 -11.01 7.58
CA LEU A 9 -14.46 -9.57 7.36
C LEU A 9 -15.81 -8.95 7.73
N MET A 10 -16.90 -9.72 7.62
CA MET A 10 -18.25 -9.26 8.02
C MET A 10 -18.49 -9.26 9.53
N GLN A 11 -17.65 -9.95 10.32
CA GLN A 11 -17.83 -10.14 11.76
C GLN A 11 -16.65 -9.60 12.58
N ILE A 12 -15.92 -8.60 12.06
CA ILE A 12 -14.78 -8.02 12.77
C ILE A 12 -15.24 -7.43 14.10
N SER A 13 -14.72 -7.98 15.18
CA SER A 13 -14.98 -7.55 16.56
C SER A 13 -13.66 -7.22 17.23
N LYS A 14 -13.62 -6.13 17.99
CA LYS A 14 -12.44 -5.75 18.79
C LYS A 14 -12.06 -6.78 19.87
N ARG A 15 -12.89 -7.80 20.09
CA ARG A 15 -12.66 -8.87 21.07
C ARG A 15 -12.09 -10.14 20.46
N ASP A 16 -12.03 -10.23 19.13
CA ASP A 16 -11.47 -11.39 18.43
C ASP A 16 -10.05 -11.06 17.95
N GLU A 17 -9.06 -11.56 18.69
CA GLU A 17 -7.63 -11.38 18.41
C GLU A 17 -7.25 -11.88 17.01
N GLY A 18 -7.93 -12.92 16.49
CA GLY A 18 -7.69 -13.46 15.15
C GLY A 18 -8.13 -12.51 14.03
N THR A 19 -9.02 -11.56 14.32
CA THR A 19 -9.48 -10.57 13.31
C THR A 19 -8.54 -9.37 13.19
N TYR A 20 -7.62 -9.16 14.13
CA TYR A 20 -6.71 -7.99 14.12
C TYR A 20 -5.81 -7.94 12.89
N SER A 21 -5.49 -9.09 12.28
CA SER A 21 -4.75 -9.16 11.01
C SER A 21 -5.47 -8.46 9.86
N PHE A 22 -6.79 -8.25 9.95
CA PHE A 22 -7.59 -7.56 8.93
C PHE A 22 -7.87 -6.09 9.28
N VAL A 23 -7.43 -5.60 10.44
CA VAL A 23 -7.75 -4.26 10.94
C VAL A 23 -6.59 -3.29 10.69
N PHE A 24 -6.90 -2.15 10.08
CA PHE A 24 -5.94 -1.09 9.80
C PHE A 24 -6.50 0.28 10.23
N TYR A 25 -5.69 1.10 10.87
CA TYR A 25 -6.02 2.48 11.20
C TYR A 25 -5.76 3.37 10.00
N MET A 26 -6.81 4.01 9.49
CA MET A 26 -6.69 5.02 8.45
C MET A 26 -6.27 6.36 9.07
N LYS A 27 -5.20 6.95 8.54
CA LYS A 27 -4.79 8.33 8.80
C LYS A 27 -4.90 9.12 7.49
N SER A 28 -5.47 10.31 7.56
CA SER A 28 -5.58 11.21 6.41
C SER A 28 -5.07 12.59 6.78
N ASP A 29 -4.34 13.23 5.88
CA ASP A 29 -3.93 14.62 6.01
C ASP A 29 -4.72 15.54 5.03
N ARG A 30 -4.39 16.83 5.03
CA ARG A 30 -5.02 17.83 4.15
C ARG A 30 -4.77 17.58 2.66
N THR A 31 -3.78 16.75 2.31
CA THR A 31 -3.44 16.43 0.91
C THR A 31 -4.36 15.34 0.32
N LYS A 32 -5.35 14.87 1.08
CA LYS A 32 -6.25 13.75 0.75
C LYS A 32 -5.55 12.40 0.59
N GLN A 33 -4.26 12.32 0.89
CA GLN A 33 -3.53 11.07 0.96
C GLN A 33 -3.99 10.28 2.19
N ARG A 34 -4.12 8.96 2.02
CA ARG A 34 -4.53 8.04 3.09
C ARG A 34 -3.40 7.07 3.38
N LYS A 35 -3.05 6.93 4.65
CA LYS A 35 -2.14 5.89 5.15
C LYS A 35 -2.93 4.90 5.98
N PHE A 36 -2.58 3.63 5.86
CA PHE A 36 -3.23 2.54 6.59
C PHE A 36 -2.16 1.81 7.40
N GLU A 37 -2.22 1.92 8.73
CA GLU A 37 -1.29 1.25 9.66
C GLU A 37 -1.94 -0.01 10.24
N SER A 38 -1.21 -1.12 10.31
CA SER A 38 -1.69 -2.37 10.91
C SER A 38 -2.03 -2.16 12.39
N ALA A 39 -3.21 -2.62 12.81
CA ALA A 39 -3.56 -2.64 14.23
C ALA A 39 -2.81 -3.74 15.02
N LEU A 40 -2.36 -4.79 14.32
CA LEU A 40 -1.62 -5.91 14.92
C LEU A 40 -0.12 -5.59 15.06
N PHE A 41 0.47 -4.91 14.07
CA PHE A 41 1.90 -4.59 14.05
C PHE A 41 2.13 -3.09 13.91
N LYS A 42 2.47 -2.43 15.03
CA LYS A 42 2.79 -1.00 15.06
C LYS A 42 3.93 -0.68 14.08
N GLY A 43 3.76 0.38 13.28
CA GLY A 43 4.75 0.81 12.29
C GLY A 43 4.71 0.06 10.96
N TRP A 44 3.79 -0.90 10.78
CA TRP A 44 3.60 -1.57 9.50
C TRP A 44 2.49 -0.89 8.71
N PHE A 45 2.76 -0.55 7.45
CA PHE A 45 1.85 0.21 6.59
C PHE A 45 1.58 -0.51 5.27
N ILE A 46 0.37 -0.34 4.74
CA ILE A 46 0.06 -0.72 3.36
C ILE A 46 0.78 0.28 2.43
N HIS A 47 1.59 -0.25 1.50
CA HIS A 47 2.29 0.52 0.49
C HIS A 47 1.87 0.04 -0.90
N ILE A 48 1.52 0.97 -1.77
CA ILE A 48 1.24 0.67 -3.18
C ILE A 48 2.57 0.79 -3.92
N VAL A 49 3.08 -0.33 -4.42
CA VAL A 49 4.25 -0.32 -5.32
C VAL A 49 3.71 -0.24 -6.74
N ASN A 50 3.95 0.88 -7.41
CA ASN A 50 3.55 1.07 -8.80
C ASN A 50 4.66 0.49 -9.69
N THR A 51 4.58 -0.79 -10.04
CA THR A 51 5.64 -1.51 -10.77
C THR A 51 5.74 -1.12 -12.25
N ASP A 52 4.78 -0.37 -12.78
CA ASP A 52 4.63 -0.14 -14.22
C ASP A 52 5.15 1.24 -14.66
N MET A 53 5.79 2.01 -13.78
CA MET A 53 6.45 3.26 -14.16
C MET A 53 7.81 2.97 -14.82
N VAL A 54 7.80 2.88 -16.16
CA VAL A 54 9.00 3.05 -16.97
C VAL A 54 9.22 4.55 -17.16
N GLU A 55 10.13 5.13 -16.37
CA GLU A 55 10.54 6.52 -16.56
C GLU A 55 11.66 6.60 -17.61
N MET A 56 11.47 7.43 -18.65
CA MET A 56 12.54 7.78 -19.58
C MET A 56 13.39 8.86 -18.90
N GLY A 57 14.61 8.51 -18.49
CA GLY A 57 15.58 9.50 -18.02
C GLY A 57 15.96 10.44 -19.17
N GLU A 58 16.06 11.74 -18.87
CA GLU A 58 16.65 12.70 -19.80
C GLU A 58 18.08 12.26 -20.09
N THR A 59 18.31 11.80 -21.32
CA THR A 59 19.67 11.69 -21.82
C THR A 59 20.10 13.11 -22.08
N ASP A 60 21.06 13.61 -21.29
CA ASP A 60 21.81 14.81 -21.63
C ASP A 60 22.42 14.60 -23.02
N ARG A 61 21.70 14.98 -24.08
CA ARG A 61 22.21 15.00 -25.45
C ARG A 61 23.07 16.26 -25.63
N GLY A 62 24.19 16.27 -24.92
CA GLY A 62 25.37 16.99 -25.37
C GLY A 62 26.20 16.05 -26.24
N GLY A 63 26.07 16.17 -27.57
CA GLY A 63 27.08 15.69 -28.51
C GLY A 63 26.56 14.79 -29.64
N ASP A 64 26.78 15.27 -30.87
CA ASP A 64 26.58 14.63 -32.16
C ASP A 64 26.89 13.12 -32.22
N SER A 65 26.03 12.35 -32.91
CA SER A 65 26.51 11.51 -34.01
C SER A 65 25.36 11.10 -34.93
N SER A 66 25.47 11.50 -36.19
CA SER A 66 24.76 10.96 -37.34
C SER A 66 25.13 9.49 -37.57
N PHE A 67 24.15 8.59 -37.54
CA PHE A 67 24.13 7.33 -38.30
C PHE A 67 22.67 6.99 -38.65
#